data_AF-A0A1Q7AD74-F1
#
_entry.id   AF-A0A1Q7AD74-F1
#
_cell.length_a   1.000
_cell.length_b   1.000
_cell.length_c   1.000
_cell.angle_alpha   90.00
_cell.angle_beta   90.00
_cell.angle_gamma   90.00
#
_symmetry.space_group_name_H-M   'P 1'
#
loop_
_entity.id
_entity.type
_entity.pdbx_description
1 polymer ?
#
loop_
_entity_poly.entity_id
_entity_poly.type
_entity_poly.pdbx_seq_one_letter_code
_entity_poly.pdbx_strand_id
1 'polypeptide(L)'
;MGKVTRALALADLPVVEKRGVLTQQHIKDLLSIVLLLADASGMGILRAARQPEYLLSQSDIETLLLAARGQTRPLSWMIFNDEAPLKMSIEGRHSLSRLSSMLQSLSQFAPNAWSLLAQYLFMETSTMRDLLIKAESKLENAGAGAHENLQASPVLADYLAFLQLARRYDQQQEMLRRRLEQAAEERGEQIAPPPKIQEQLKGFLDYLNVLTRLGQDGGDNRRQGTEENSEEEPDIIRVMTVHASKGLEFPVVYLPGLIQRNFPLQAHANPAPTPVGMVPAGSEGKAAHESGESCLFYVGVTRARDHLVLSYSERNGKQKARVTAYLDALLAGLPPERITRLQWQGMIEETSDLEEQDDDRPISLPSTQPSKDFLDTVKPSTLKISAIEGYQRCPRQYLYGTIYGFRSEEDAYQLFWQAIHNTLETLQKRLAGSDGQEANSPTVEDAQNIYSRHWQELGGPALPFAAVYEQHGHEVAASIHSKLLESGDTNWKLRHDVTVEAAGKTIHLTVDRVEAAIAGKPGGTPARFVRARFAKRKEKPTIGTRELLYAQAYRQLHTGQNLELHFHNLSTGETFPITLTAKKEQSLYDDLEQSIQGLERNEFPAKPDSFLCPTCPFFFICPA
;
A
#
# COMPACT_ATOMS: atom_id res chain seq x y z
N MET A 1 -5.33 -0.07 -16.52
CA MET A 1 -4.30 0.04 -17.57
C MET A 1 -3.33 -1.12 -17.50
N GLY A 2 -2.60 -1.30 -16.40
CA GLY A 2 -2.36 -2.59 -15.73
C GLY A 2 -2.26 -3.84 -16.62
N LYS A 3 -3.40 -4.51 -16.77
CA LYS A 3 -3.57 -5.78 -17.49
C LYS A 3 -3.36 -5.66 -19.01
N VAL A 4 -3.73 -4.53 -19.61
CA VAL A 4 -3.59 -4.31 -21.07
C VAL A 4 -2.11 -4.17 -21.42
N THR A 5 -1.38 -3.34 -20.69
CA THR A 5 0.07 -3.17 -20.86
C THR A 5 0.80 -4.49 -20.68
N ARG A 6 0.46 -5.28 -19.64
CA ARG A 6 1.03 -6.60 -19.43
C ARG A 6 0.76 -7.53 -20.62
N ALA A 7 -0.47 -7.58 -21.13
CA ALA A 7 -0.82 -8.41 -22.27
C ALA A 7 -0.08 -8.00 -23.56
N LEU A 8 0.10 -6.70 -23.79
CA LEU A 8 0.87 -6.18 -24.93
C LEU A 8 2.36 -6.54 -24.81
N ALA A 9 2.93 -6.37 -23.61
CA ALA A 9 4.33 -6.73 -23.35
C ALA A 9 4.58 -8.23 -23.50
N LEU A 10 3.65 -9.09 -23.04
CA LEU A 10 3.72 -10.54 -23.24
C LEU A 10 3.62 -10.97 -24.71
N ALA A 11 3.10 -10.09 -25.57
CA ALA A 11 3.04 -10.31 -27.01
C ALA A 11 4.21 -9.65 -27.76
N ASP A 12 5.28 -9.29 -27.05
CA ASP A 12 6.47 -8.61 -27.58
C ASP A 12 6.18 -7.27 -28.29
N LEU A 13 5.08 -6.61 -27.94
CA LEU A 13 4.75 -5.29 -28.49
C LEU A 13 5.37 -4.17 -27.63
N PRO A 14 6.13 -3.23 -28.23
CA PRO A 14 6.72 -2.13 -27.50
C PRO A 14 5.58 -1.25 -26.96
N VAL A 15 5.55 -1.06 -25.64
CA VAL A 15 4.48 -0.33 -24.96
C VAL A 15 5.03 0.66 -23.93
N VAL A 16 4.51 1.88 -23.95
CA VAL A 16 4.73 2.88 -22.90
C VAL A 16 3.41 3.18 -22.22
N GLU A 17 3.33 2.86 -20.94
CA GLU A 17 2.23 3.28 -20.08
C GLU A 17 2.65 4.55 -19.34
N LYS A 18 1.82 5.60 -19.39
CA LYS A 18 1.96 6.75 -18.48
C LYS A 18 1.58 6.33 -17.06
N ARG A 19 2.42 5.53 -16.39
CA ARG A 19 2.38 5.36 -14.94
C ARG A 19 3.37 6.32 -14.27
N GLY A 20 3.15 6.61 -13.00
CA GLY A 20 4.13 7.35 -12.22
C GLY A 20 5.44 6.57 -12.08
N VAL A 21 6.54 7.31 -11.96
CA VAL A 21 7.92 6.78 -11.95
C VAL A 21 8.11 5.73 -10.85
N LEU A 22 7.41 5.89 -9.72
CA LEU A 22 7.52 4.99 -8.56
C LEU A 22 6.85 3.61 -8.75
N THR A 23 6.07 3.44 -9.81
CA THR A 23 5.48 2.13 -10.16
C THR A 23 6.40 1.26 -11.02
N GLN A 24 7.44 1.84 -11.62
CA GLN A 24 8.34 1.17 -12.54
C GLN A 24 9.25 0.17 -11.81
N GLN A 25 9.45 -1.02 -12.38
CA GLN A 25 10.20 -2.09 -11.72
C GLN A 25 11.66 -1.68 -11.43
N HIS A 26 12.33 -1.10 -12.42
CA HIS A 26 13.72 -0.67 -12.30
C HIS A 26 13.90 0.49 -11.29
N ILE A 27 12.86 1.30 -11.06
CA ILE A 27 12.86 2.32 -10.00
C ILE A 27 12.63 1.70 -8.63
N LYS A 28 11.75 0.69 -8.52
CA LYS A 28 11.58 -0.08 -7.28
C LYS A 28 12.85 -0.85 -6.91
N ASP A 29 13.62 -1.32 -7.89
CA ASP A 29 14.91 -1.95 -7.66
C ASP A 29 15.94 -0.95 -7.13
N LEU A 30 15.96 0.28 -7.65
CA LEU A 30 16.77 1.35 -7.10
C LEU A 30 16.33 1.75 -5.67
N LEU A 31 15.02 1.84 -5.44
CA LEU A 31 14.43 2.11 -4.11
C LEU A 31 14.76 1.03 -3.08
N SER A 32 15.07 -0.18 -3.51
CA SER A 32 15.41 -1.28 -2.62
C SER A 32 16.64 -0.99 -1.75
N ILE A 33 17.61 -0.23 -2.29
CA ILE A 33 18.80 0.21 -1.56
C ILE A 33 18.45 1.27 -0.52
N VAL A 34 17.56 2.20 -0.87
CA VAL A 34 17.03 3.19 0.08
C VAL A 34 16.29 2.48 1.22
N LEU A 35 15.46 1.47 0.91
CA LEU A 35 14.75 0.68 1.93
C LEU A 35 15.70 -0.08 2.86
N LEU A 36 16.79 -0.65 2.35
CA LEU A 36 17.78 -1.36 3.16
C LEU A 36 18.54 -0.44 4.12
N LEU A 37 18.73 0.84 3.77
CA LEU A 37 19.42 1.82 4.61
C LEU A 37 18.50 2.59 5.55
N ALA A 38 17.23 2.77 5.18
CA ALA A 38 16.29 3.61 5.91
C ALA A 38 15.43 2.84 6.93
N ASP A 39 15.15 1.55 6.70
CA ASP A 39 14.20 0.76 7.51
C ASP A 39 14.88 -0.46 8.15
N ALA A 40 14.48 -0.76 9.39
CA ALA A 40 14.86 -1.96 10.14
C ALA A 40 14.34 -3.27 9.49
N SER A 41 13.28 -3.20 8.68
CA SER A 41 12.59 -4.37 8.12
C SER A 41 13.46 -5.24 7.22
N GLY A 42 14.44 -4.64 6.53
CA GLY A 42 15.29 -5.31 5.54
C GLY A 42 14.54 -5.78 4.29
N MET A 43 13.28 -5.36 4.09
CA MET A 43 12.41 -5.85 3.01
C MET A 43 12.92 -5.54 1.60
N GLY A 44 13.77 -4.51 1.45
CA GLY A 44 14.43 -4.18 0.20
C GLY A 44 15.26 -5.33 -0.37
N ILE A 45 15.67 -6.30 0.46
CA ILE A 45 16.48 -7.45 0.03
C ILE A 45 15.81 -8.24 -1.10
N LEU A 46 14.48 -8.33 -1.14
CA LEU A 46 13.76 -9.06 -2.18
C LEU A 46 13.99 -8.51 -3.60
N ARG A 47 14.39 -7.23 -3.70
CA ARG A 47 14.73 -6.58 -4.97
C ARG A 47 16.22 -6.40 -5.15
N ALA A 48 16.92 -5.94 -4.11
CA ALA A 48 18.37 -5.74 -4.16
C ALA A 48 19.10 -7.03 -4.56
N ALA A 49 18.67 -8.18 -4.01
CA ALA A 49 19.24 -9.49 -4.28
C ALA A 49 19.24 -9.93 -5.75
N ARG A 50 18.55 -9.21 -6.65
CA ARG A 50 18.47 -9.52 -8.09
C ARG A 50 19.54 -8.82 -8.92
N GLN A 51 20.35 -7.94 -8.32
CA GLN A 51 21.39 -7.22 -9.04
C GLN A 51 22.60 -8.12 -9.34
N PRO A 52 23.16 -8.10 -10.56
CA PRO A 52 24.25 -8.99 -10.95
C PRO A 52 25.49 -8.92 -10.05
N GLU A 53 25.81 -7.74 -9.51
CA GLU A 53 27.03 -7.50 -8.73
C GLU A 53 27.03 -8.23 -7.37
N TYR A 54 25.85 -8.49 -6.82
CA TYR A 54 25.62 -9.08 -5.50
C TYR A 54 24.38 -9.98 -5.48
N LEU A 55 24.23 -10.80 -6.53
CA LEU A 55 23.09 -11.70 -6.72
C LEU A 55 23.01 -12.71 -5.56
N LEU A 56 21.83 -12.85 -4.95
CA LEU A 56 21.56 -13.85 -3.92
C LEU A 56 20.53 -14.85 -4.43
N SER A 57 20.78 -16.13 -4.21
CA SER A 57 19.80 -17.17 -4.49
C SER A 57 18.59 -17.06 -3.56
N GLN A 58 17.46 -17.64 -3.95
CA GLN A 58 16.29 -17.72 -3.08
C GLN A 58 16.60 -18.43 -1.74
N SER A 59 17.34 -19.54 -1.78
CA SER A 59 17.72 -20.30 -0.59
C SER A 59 18.56 -19.46 0.38
N ASP A 60 19.43 -18.60 -0.14
CA ASP A 60 20.25 -17.71 0.67
C ASP A 60 19.43 -16.60 1.33
N ILE A 61 18.48 -16.00 0.59
CA ILE A 61 17.54 -15.01 1.14
C ILE A 61 16.70 -15.65 2.26
N GLU A 62 16.15 -16.84 2.01
CA GLU A 62 15.33 -17.56 2.99
C GLU A 62 16.13 -17.95 4.23
N THR A 63 17.39 -18.36 4.06
CA THR A 63 18.30 -18.64 5.18
C THR A 63 18.57 -17.39 6.02
N LEU A 64 18.75 -16.23 5.37
CA LEU A 64 18.91 -14.94 6.03
C LEU A 64 17.64 -14.53 6.79
N LEU A 65 16.46 -14.71 6.19
CA LEU A 65 15.17 -14.45 6.82
C LEU A 65 14.92 -15.34 8.06
N LEU A 66 15.26 -16.63 7.97
CA LEU A 66 15.17 -17.57 9.09
C LEU A 66 16.13 -17.17 10.23
N ALA A 67 17.35 -16.75 9.90
CA ALA A 67 18.31 -16.29 10.88
C ALA A 67 17.84 -15.01 11.59
N ALA A 68 17.31 -14.03 10.85
CA ALA A 68 16.74 -12.80 11.41
C ALA A 68 15.54 -13.06 12.33
N ARG A 69 14.74 -14.11 12.05
CA ARG A 69 13.65 -14.54 12.94
C ARG A 69 14.12 -15.23 14.22
N GLY A 70 15.22 -15.99 14.13
CA GLY A 70 15.79 -16.70 15.27
C GLY A 70 16.63 -15.83 16.20
N GLN A 71 17.09 -14.68 15.71
CA GLN A 71 17.88 -13.70 16.47
C GLN A 71 17.01 -12.50 16.88
N THR A 72 17.45 -11.74 17.88
CA THR A 72 16.81 -10.47 18.28
C THR A 72 17.22 -9.27 17.42
N ARG A 73 17.97 -9.51 16.33
CA ARG A 73 18.57 -8.46 15.50
C ARG A 73 17.74 -8.21 14.24
N PRO A 74 17.53 -6.95 13.83
CA PRO A 74 16.83 -6.64 12.59
C PRO A 74 17.56 -7.16 11.35
N LEU A 75 16.80 -7.55 10.32
CA LEU A 75 17.34 -8.06 9.06
C LEU A 75 18.25 -7.04 8.36
N SER A 76 17.86 -5.77 8.29
CA SER A 76 18.70 -4.73 7.68
C SER A 76 20.02 -4.54 8.41
N TRP A 77 20.01 -4.69 9.74
CA TRP A 77 21.23 -4.65 10.54
C TRP A 77 22.16 -5.82 10.21
N MET A 78 21.62 -7.04 10.06
CA MET A 78 22.44 -8.19 9.64
C MET A 78 23.05 -7.98 8.25
N ILE A 79 22.27 -7.45 7.30
CA ILE A 79 22.74 -7.15 5.94
C ILE A 79 23.84 -6.08 5.98
N PHE A 80 23.63 -4.99 6.72
CA PHE A 80 24.56 -3.87 6.80
C PHE A 80 25.88 -4.21 7.50
N ASN A 81 25.89 -5.19 8.41
CA ASN A 81 27.07 -5.57 9.19
C ASN A 81 27.74 -6.86 8.69
N ASP A 82 27.38 -7.35 7.50
CA ASP A 82 27.92 -8.60 6.92
C ASP A 82 27.73 -9.84 7.83
N GLU A 83 26.59 -9.92 8.53
CA GLU A 83 26.29 -11.05 9.42
C GLU A 83 25.64 -12.22 8.68
N ALA A 84 26.45 -12.92 7.88
CA ALA A 84 26.00 -14.08 7.12
C ALA A 84 25.75 -15.32 8.01
N PRO A 85 24.55 -15.95 7.95
CA PRO A 85 24.26 -17.15 8.72
C PRO A 85 25.14 -18.34 8.35
N LEU A 86 25.41 -19.23 9.30
CA LEU A 86 26.27 -20.41 9.07
C LEU A 86 25.76 -21.37 7.98
N LYS A 87 24.44 -21.40 7.73
CA LYS A 87 23.83 -22.25 6.70
C LYS A 87 23.82 -21.62 5.30
N MET A 88 24.22 -20.35 5.17
CA MET A 88 24.24 -19.64 3.90
C MET A 88 25.36 -20.20 3.00
N SER A 89 25.09 -20.27 1.70
CA SER A 89 26.05 -20.76 0.71
C SER A 89 27.32 -19.90 0.68
N ILE A 90 28.43 -20.45 0.18
CA ILE A 90 29.69 -19.69 0.06
C ILE A 90 29.51 -18.49 -0.88
N GLU A 91 28.85 -18.71 -2.02
CA GLU A 91 28.53 -17.66 -2.99
C GLU A 91 27.60 -16.60 -2.38
N GLY A 92 26.55 -17.02 -1.67
CA GLY A 92 25.65 -16.13 -0.95
C GLY A 92 26.37 -15.26 0.07
N ARG A 93 27.36 -15.78 0.80
CA ARG A 93 28.19 -15.00 1.72
C ARG A 93 29.03 -13.95 1.01
N HIS A 94 29.65 -14.32 -0.11
CA HIS A 94 30.40 -13.35 -0.91
C HIS A 94 29.51 -12.25 -1.46
N SER A 95 28.32 -12.59 -1.97
CA SER A 95 27.32 -11.61 -2.44
C SER A 95 26.82 -10.72 -1.30
N LEU A 96 26.54 -11.28 -0.12
CA LEU A 96 26.13 -10.50 1.05
C LEU A 96 27.24 -9.53 1.49
N SER A 97 28.48 -9.98 1.51
CA SER A 97 29.64 -9.15 1.88
C SER A 97 29.85 -7.99 0.91
N ARG A 98 29.65 -8.23 -0.39
CA ARG A 98 29.65 -7.17 -1.42
C ARG A 98 28.51 -6.16 -1.20
N LEU A 99 27.29 -6.65 -0.99
CA LEU A 99 26.13 -5.79 -0.70
C LEU A 99 26.38 -4.96 0.56
N SER A 100 26.88 -5.57 1.64
CA SER A 100 27.20 -4.92 2.91
C SER A 100 28.23 -3.81 2.70
N SER A 101 29.34 -4.11 2.02
CA SER A 101 30.41 -3.13 1.73
C SER A 101 29.88 -1.94 0.92
N MET A 102 29.02 -2.19 -0.07
CA MET A 102 28.38 -1.15 -0.87
C MET A 102 27.45 -0.28 -0.03
N LEU A 103 26.60 -0.88 0.81
CA LEU A 103 25.71 -0.13 1.70
C LEU A 103 26.48 0.73 2.71
N GLN A 104 27.60 0.23 3.23
CA GLN A 104 28.50 0.98 4.10
C GLN A 104 29.17 2.15 3.36
N SER A 105 29.66 1.92 2.13
CA SER A 105 30.22 2.97 1.25
C SER A 105 29.20 4.08 1.01
N LEU A 106 27.99 3.73 0.57
CA LEU A 106 26.90 4.68 0.35
C LEU A 106 26.54 5.45 1.62
N SER A 107 26.43 4.76 2.75
CA SER A 107 26.11 5.40 4.04
C SER A 107 27.21 6.32 4.54
N GLN A 108 28.47 6.07 4.19
CA GLN A 108 29.60 6.86 4.67
C GLN A 108 29.86 8.10 3.81
N PHE A 109 29.73 7.97 2.48
CA PHE A 109 30.18 8.99 1.54
C PHE A 109 29.06 9.84 0.93
N ALA A 110 27.81 9.38 0.96
CA ALA A 110 26.70 10.15 0.41
C ALA A 110 26.17 11.18 1.41
N PRO A 111 26.20 12.49 1.10
CA PRO A 111 25.71 13.54 2.00
C PRO A 111 24.18 13.62 2.08
N ASN A 112 23.46 13.12 1.07
CA ASN A 112 22.01 13.25 0.91
C ASN A 112 21.44 12.17 -0.02
N ALA A 113 20.11 12.14 -0.19
CA ALA A 113 19.43 11.10 -0.94
C ALA A 113 19.80 11.10 -2.44
N TRP A 114 19.93 12.28 -3.06
CA TRP A 114 20.32 12.40 -4.45
C TRP A 114 21.73 11.87 -4.70
N SER A 115 22.70 12.28 -3.89
CA SER A 115 24.10 11.85 -4.01
C SER A 115 24.22 10.34 -3.80
N LEU A 116 23.44 9.77 -2.89
CA LEU A 116 23.42 8.33 -2.65
C LEU A 116 22.95 7.56 -3.89
N LEU A 117 21.83 7.99 -4.48
CA LEU A 117 21.29 7.37 -5.69
C LEU A 117 22.23 7.54 -6.90
N ALA A 118 22.85 8.72 -7.03
CA ALA A 118 23.83 8.97 -8.08
C ALA A 118 25.08 8.10 -7.91
N GLN A 119 25.64 8.03 -6.71
CA GLN A 119 26.78 7.15 -6.42
C GLN A 119 26.44 5.69 -6.71
N TYR A 120 25.27 5.22 -6.29
CA TYR A 120 24.83 3.86 -6.57
C TYR A 120 24.74 3.56 -8.08
N LEU A 121 24.12 4.45 -8.85
CA LEU A 121 23.91 4.25 -10.30
C LEU A 121 25.18 4.36 -11.15
N PHE A 122 26.11 5.25 -10.76
CA PHE A 122 27.28 5.60 -11.58
C PHE A 122 28.60 5.01 -11.08
N MET A 123 28.72 4.71 -9.78
CA MET A 123 29.97 4.27 -9.15
C MET A 123 29.90 2.85 -8.62
N GLU A 124 28.84 2.51 -7.87
CA GLU A 124 28.73 1.21 -7.22
C GLU A 124 28.19 0.10 -8.13
N THR A 125 27.50 0.46 -9.23
CA THR A 125 26.94 -0.50 -10.19
C THR A 125 27.33 -0.18 -11.63
N SER A 126 27.22 -1.15 -12.53
CA SER A 126 27.38 -0.92 -13.97
C SER A 126 26.11 -0.42 -14.66
N THR A 127 24.99 -0.33 -13.94
CA THR A 127 23.65 -0.01 -14.47
C THR A 127 23.64 1.14 -15.48
N MET A 128 24.17 2.30 -15.09
CA MET A 128 24.16 3.47 -15.96
C MET A 128 25.14 3.35 -17.11
N ARG A 129 26.33 2.79 -16.86
CA ARG A 129 27.35 2.54 -17.89
C ARG A 129 26.79 1.64 -18.99
N ASP A 130 26.16 0.54 -18.62
CA ASP A 130 25.62 -0.45 -19.56
C ASP A 130 24.45 0.14 -20.37
N LEU A 131 23.61 0.96 -19.74
CA LEU A 131 22.54 1.66 -20.43
C LEU A 131 23.06 2.68 -21.45
N LEU A 132 24.12 3.42 -21.11
CA LEU A 132 24.74 4.39 -22.01
C LEU A 132 25.44 3.70 -23.18
N ILE A 133 26.20 2.62 -22.96
CA ILE A 133 26.83 1.82 -24.03
C ILE A 133 25.77 1.21 -24.96
N LYS A 134 24.66 0.70 -24.40
CA LYS A 134 23.53 0.19 -25.21
C LYS A 134 22.84 1.29 -26.02
N ALA A 135 22.78 2.52 -25.50
CA ALA A 135 22.23 3.65 -26.23
C ALA A 135 23.17 4.08 -27.38
N GLU A 136 24.48 4.15 -27.12
CA GLU A 136 25.51 4.49 -28.09
C GLU A 136 25.57 3.48 -29.25
N SER A 137 25.63 2.18 -28.95
CA SER A 137 25.62 1.13 -29.98
C SER A 137 24.36 1.15 -30.85
N LYS A 138 23.21 1.56 -30.32
CA LYS A 138 21.99 1.76 -31.13
C LYS A 138 22.13 2.95 -32.09
N LEU A 139 22.79 4.03 -31.67
CA LEU A 139 23.04 5.21 -32.50
C LEU A 139 23.99 4.89 -33.67
N GLU A 140 25.07 4.14 -33.40
CA GLU A 140 26.04 3.74 -34.42
C GLU A 140 25.42 2.85 -35.50
N ASN A 141 24.51 1.94 -35.10
CA ASN A 141 23.83 1.03 -36.02
C ASN A 141 22.73 1.70 -36.86
N ALA A 142 22.26 2.89 -36.48
CA ALA A 142 21.15 3.57 -37.14
C ALA A 142 21.56 4.43 -38.36
N GLY A 143 22.86 4.55 -38.66
CA GLY A 143 23.37 5.26 -39.85
C GLY A 143 23.29 6.79 -39.75
N ALA A 144 24.00 7.50 -40.65
CA ALA A 144 24.24 8.96 -40.60
C ALA A 144 22.99 9.87 -40.69
N GLY A 145 21.79 9.30 -40.88
CA GLY A 145 20.50 10.01 -40.80
C GLY A 145 19.81 9.91 -39.43
N ALA A 146 20.40 9.20 -38.46
CA ALA A 146 19.81 8.91 -37.16
C ALA A 146 20.59 9.52 -35.98
N HIS A 147 21.37 10.58 -36.25
CA HIS A 147 22.12 11.30 -35.21
C HIS A 147 21.21 12.12 -34.25
N GLU A 148 19.92 12.25 -34.55
CA GLU A 148 18.97 13.04 -33.74
C GLU A 148 18.07 12.18 -32.84
N ASN A 149 18.11 10.84 -32.96
CA ASN A 149 17.28 9.92 -32.17
C ASN A 149 17.89 9.56 -30.81
N LEU A 150 18.35 10.57 -30.07
CA LEU A 150 18.72 10.44 -28.66
C LEU A 150 17.48 10.58 -27.77
N GLN A 151 16.38 9.90 -28.10
CA GLN A 151 15.37 9.61 -27.10
C GLN A 151 15.99 8.62 -26.13
N ALA A 152 16.54 9.17 -25.05
CA ALA A 152 17.01 8.46 -23.87
C ALA A 152 16.12 7.24 -23.65
N SER A 153 16.73 6.05 -23.60
CA SER A 153 16.06 4.80 -23.21
C SER A 153 14.99 5.12 -22.16
N PRO A 154 13.74 4.66 -22.28
CA PRO A 154 12.66 5.01 -21.34
C PRO A 154 13.10 4.80 -19.87
N VAL A 155 13.95 3.78 -19.65
CA VAL A 155 14.62 3.51 -18.38
C VAL A 155 15.55 4.64 -17.92
N LEU A 156 16.34 5.23 -18.83
CA LEU A 156 17.20 6.38 -18.54
C LEU A 156 16.37 7.63 -18.18
N ALA A 157 15.27 7.86 -18.89
CA ALA A 157 14.36 8.96 -18.59
C ALA A 157 13.71 8.80 -17.20
N ASP A 158 13.32 7.58 -16.84
CA ASP A 158 12.75 7.26 -15.53
C ASP A 158 13.80 7.44 -14.42
N TYR A 159 15.06 7.00 -14.62
CA TYR A 159 16.14 7.25 -13.65
C TYR A 159 16.43 8.74 -13.47
N LEU A 160 16.47 9.52 -14.56
CA LEU A 160 16.66 10.97 -14.48
C LEU A 160 15.51 11.63 -13.71
N ALA A 161 14.26 11.24 -14.00
CA ALA A 161 13.09 11.76 -13.31
C ALA A 161 13.13 11.43 -11.80
N PHE A 162 13.55 10.21 -11.44
CA PHE A 162 13.69 9.80 -10.05
C PHE A 162 14.83 10.53 -9.33
N LEU A 163 15.98 10.73 -9.98
CA LEU A 163 17.06 11.58 -9.45
C LEU A 163 16.59 13.02 -9.27
N GLN A 164 15.84 13.60 -10.21
CA GLN A 164 15.25 14.93 -10.03
C GLN A 164 14.32 15.00 -8.82
N LEU A 165 13.59 13.92 -8.53
CA LEU A 165 12.72 13.82 -7.37
C LEU A 165 13.51 13.86 -6.05
N ALA A 166 14.57 13.07 -5.95
CA ALA A 166 15.50 13.09 -4.82
C ALA A 166 16.14 14.48 -4.64
N ARG A 167 16.58 15.12 -5.73
CA ARG A 167 17.18 16.46 -5.69
C ARG A 167 16.19 17.51 -5.15
N ARG A 168 14.92 17.44 -5.56
CA ARG A 168 13.87 18.35 -5.05
C ARG A 168 13.67 18.16 -3.56
N TYR A 169 13.60 16.92 -3.10
CA TYR A 169 13.49 16.61 -1.68
C TYR A 169 14.68 17.19 -0.89
N ASP A 170 15.91 16.92 -1.32
CA ASP A 170 17.11 17.42 -0.64
C ASP A 170 17.15 18.96 -0.59
N GLN A 171 16.75 19.64 -1.67
CA GLN A 171 16.65 21.10 -1.71
C GLN A 171 15.60 21.65 -0.74
N GLN A 172 14.45 20.96 -0.59
CA GLN A 172 13.42 21.34 0.37
C GLN A 172 13.90 21.17 1.81
N GLN A 173 14.58 20.07 2.11
CA GLN A 173 15.13 19.82 3.45
C GLN A 173 16.23 20.83 3.81
N GLU A 174 17.13 21.13 2.88
CA GLU A 174 18.17 22.13 3.08
C GLU A 174 17.57 23.53 3.34
N MET A 175 16.54 23.92 2.58
CA MET A 175 15.84 25.19 2.79
C MET A 175 15.15 25.24 4.16
N LEU A 176 14.47 24.16 4.56
CA LEU A 176 13.82 24.07 5.86
C LEU A 176 14.86 24.16 7.00
N ARG A 177 15.97 23.44 6.87
CA ARG A 177 17.06 23.46 7.85
C ARG A 177 17.59 24.87 8.05
N ARG A 178 17.93 25.59 6.97
CA ARG A 178 18.43 26.98 7.06
C ARG A 178 17.46 27.90 7.80
N ARG A 179 16.15 27.75 7.56
CA ARG A 179 15.13 28.54 8.28
C ARG A 179 15.08 28.21 9.77
N LEU A 180 15.19 26.93 10.12
CA LEU A 180 15.23 26.49 11.51
C LEU A 180 16.49 26.94 12.22
N GLU A 181 17.65 26.87 11.56
CA GLU A 181 18.94 27.37 12.06
C GLU A 181 18.89 28.87 12.33
N GLN A 182 18.38 29.67 11.38
CA GLN A 182 18.18 31.11 11.56
C GLN A 182 17.25 31.41 12.75
N ALA A 183 16.12 30.70 12.84
CA ALA A 183 15.17 30.91 13.93
C ALA A 183 15.73 30.48 15.30
N ALA A 184 16.58 29.45 15.34
CA ALA A 184 17.29 29.02 16.55
C ALA A 184 18.34 30.06 16.97
N GLU A 185 19.11 30.59 16.01
CA GLU A 185 20.10 31.64 16.22
C GLU A 185 19.45 32.91 16.78
N GLU A 186 18.31 33.34 16.23
CA GLU A 186 17.51 34.46 16.74
C GLU A 186 17.03 34.25 18.19
N ARG A 187 16.76 33.00 18.59
CA ARG A 187 16.35 32.64 19.97
C ARG A 187 17.54 32.36 20.90
N GLY A 188 18.77 32.39 20.40
CA GLY A 188 19.96 31.99 21.16
C GLY A 188 20.00 30.49 21.52
N GLU A 189 19.31 29.66 20.74
CA GLU A 189 19.26 28.20 20.90
C GLU A 189 20.43 27.51 20.20
N GLN A 190 20.82 26.33 20.69
CA GLN A 190 21.88 25.54 20.06
C GLN A 190 21.39 24.92 18.75
N ILE A 191 22.15 25.12 17.66
CA ILE A 191 21.86 24.51 16.36
C ILE A 191 22.11 23.00 16.42
N ALA A 192 21.10 22.21 16.05
CA ALA A 192 21.20 20.77 15.97
C ALA A 192 22.14 20.33 14.84
N PRO A 193 22.92 19.24 15.01
CA PRO A 193 23.74 18.69 13.94
C PRO A 193 22.88 18.20 12.76
N PRO A 194 23.44 18.12 11.54
CA PRO A 194 22.70 17.59 10.40
C PRO A 194 22.26 16.14 10.66
N PRO A 195 21.05 15.76 10.20
CA PRO A 195 20.55 14.41 10.36
C PRO A 195 21.45 13.41 9.64
N LYS A 196 21.56 12.20 10.19
CA LYS A 196 22.30 11.11 9.56
C LYS A 196 21.64 10.73 8.23
N ILE A 197 22.42 10.16 7.30
CA ILE A 197 21.90 9.75 6.00
C ILE A 197 20.68 8.81 6.13
N GLN A 198 20.67 7.89 7.10
CA GLN A 198 19.54 7.00 7.34
C GLN A 198 18.24 7.76 7.67
N GLU A 199 18.32 8.80 8.51
CA GLU A 199 17.19 9.66 8.87
C GLU A 199 16.70 10.47 7.67
N GLN A 200 17.63 10.97 6.85
CA GLN A 200 17.30 11.67 5.60
C GLN A 200 16.58 10.76 4.61
N LEU A 201 17.04 9.51 4.45
CA LEU A 201 16.42 8.52 3.56
C LEU A 201 15.04 8.08 4.06
N LYS A 202 14.85 7.96 5.38
CA LYS A 202 13.53 7.72 5.97
C LYS A 202 12.54 8.83 5.61
N GLY A 203 12.93 10.09 5.79
CA GLY A 203 12.13 11.23 5.35
C GLY A 203 11.89 11.26 3.82
N PHE A 204 12.86 10.77 3.03
CA PHE A 204 12.69 10.65 1.58
C PHE A 204 11.65 9.57 1.23
N LEU A 205 11.65 8.41 1.89
CA LEU A 205 10.62 7.40 1.72
C LEU A 205 9.22 7.91 2.10
N ASP A 206 9.11 8.69 3.18
CA ASP A 206 7.85 9.34 3.56
C ASP A 206 7.37 10.31 2.49
N TYR A 207 8.28 11.12 1.94
CA TYR A 207 8.01 12.00 0.81
C TYR A 207 7.47 11.23 -0.41
N LEU A 208 8.12 10.11 -0.76
CA LEU A 208 7.68 9.25 -1.87
C LEU A 208 6.32 8.58 -1.60
N ASN A 209 6.07 8.15 -0.36
CA ASN A 209 4.79 7.59 0.06
C ASN A 209 3.66 8.63 -0.09
N VAL A 210 3.91 9.88 0.29
CA VAL A 210 2.95 10.99 0.10
C VAL A 210 2.66 11.20 -1.38
N LEU A 211 3.68 11.29 -2.24
CA LEU A 211 3.50 11.45 -3.68
C LEU A 211 2.72 10.30 -4.31
N THR A 212 3.01 9.07 -3.90
CA THR A 212 2.30 7.87 -4.36
C THR A 212 0.82 7.93 -3.97
N ARG A 213 0.50 8.32 -2.73
CA ARG A 213 -0.88 8.47 -2.25
C ARG A 213 -1.63 9.60 -2.95
N LEU A 214 -0.95 10.68 -3.30
CA LEU A 214 -1.52 11.81 -4.04
C LEU A 214 -1.60 11.56 -5.56
N GLY A 215 -1.00 10.48 -6.06
CA GLY A 215 -0.88 10.22 -7.51
C GLY A 215 -0.02 11.26 -8.23
N GLN A 216 0.92 11.89 -7.52
CA GLN A 216 1.84 12.92 -8.02
C GLN A 216 3.26 12.37 -8.27
N ASP A 217 3.39 11.05 -8.38
CA ASP A 217 4.63 10.34 -8.68
C ASP A 217 4.97 10.33 -10.18
N GLY A 218 4.02 10.73 -11.03
CA GLY A 218 4.28 11.13 -12.40
C GLY A 218 4.78 12.58 -12.41
N GLY A 219 6.09 12.77 -12.61
CA GLY A 219 6.65 14.12 -12.70
C GLY A 219 5.84 15.00 -13.64
N ASP A 220 5.33 16.11 -13.13
CA ASP A 220 4.67 17.19 -13.88
C ASP A 220 5.58 17.78 -14.99
N ASN A 221 6.85 17.32 -15.05
CA ASN A 221 7.85 17.63 -16.06
C ASN A 221 7.57 17.06 -17.46
N ARG A 222 6.44 16.39 -17.73
CA ARG A 222 6.00 16.15 -19.13
C ARG A 222 5.14 17.28 -19.71
N ARG A 223 4.87 18.35 -18.96
CA ARG A 223 4.16 19.55 -19.45
C ARG A 223 5.05 20.79 -19.62
N GLN A 224 6.28 20.78 -19.10
CA GLN A 224 7.26 21.85 -19.32
C GLN A 224 8.45 21.30 -20.09
N GLY A 225 8.31 21.24 -21.42
CA GLY A 225 9.38 20.78 -22.31
C GLY A 225 8.90 20.43 -23.71
N THR A 226 7.87 21.09 -24.24
CA THR A 226 7.44 20.95 -25.64
C THR A 226 6.80 22.27 -26.09
N GLU A 227 7.58 23.34 -26.00
CA GLU A 227 7.57 24.30 -27.10
C GLU A 227 8.84 24.00 -27.88
N GLU A 228 8.69 23.74 -29.18
CA GLU A 228 9.75 23.45 -30.16
C GLU A 228 10.34 22.03 -30.12
N ASN A 229 9.68 21.09 -30.81
CA ASN A 229 10.23 20.48 -32.03
C ASN A 229 9.25 19.47 -32.64
N SER A 230 9.06 19.61 -33.95
CA SER A 230 8.43 18.62 -34.82
C SER A 230 9.40 17.46 -35.04
N GLU A 231 9.42 16.50 -34.12
CA GLU A 231 10.24 15.27 -34.22
C GLU A 231 9.31 14.06 -34.32
N GLU A 232 9.59 13.16 -35.29
CA GLU A 232 8.75 12.01 -35.60
C GLU A 232 8.52 11.10 -34.39
N GLU A 233 7.26 10.71 -34.16
CA GLU A 233 6.87 9.90 -33.01
C GLU A 233 7.48 8.48 -33.07
N PRO A 234 8.08 7.95 -31.99
CA PRO A 234 8.63 6.60 -31.97
C PRO A 234 7.55 5.53 -32.23
N ASP A 235 7.92 4.43 -32.88
CA ASP A 235 7.04 3.28 -33.18
C ASP A 235 6.74 2.47 -31.90
N ILE A 236 5.81 2.97 -31.08
CA ILE A 236 5.47 2.41 -29.78
C ILE A 236 3.98 2.56 -29.45
N ILE A 237 3.41 1.57 -28.77
CA ILE A 237 2.02 1.62 -28.30
C ILE A 237 1.94 2.49 -27.04
N ARG A 238 1.20 3.59 -27.11
CA ARG A 238 1.00 4.50 -25.98
C ARG A 238 -0.29 4.17 -25.22
N VAL A 239 -0.15 3.64 -24.01
CA VAL A 239 -1.29 3.40 -23.12
C VAL A 239 -1.49 4.61 -22.19
N MET A 240 -2.62 5.30 -22.33
CA MET A 240 -2.92 6.52 -21.57
C MET A 240 -4.43 6.68 -21.29
N THR A 241 -4.77 7.62 -20.41
CA THR A 241 -6.18 7.96 -20.13
C THR A 241 -6.74 8.85 -21.23
N VAL A 242 -8.07 8.83 -21.41
CA VAL A 242 -8.78 9.75 -22.31
C VAL A 242 -8.47 11.22 -21.96
N HIS A 243 -8.32 11.54 -20.68
CA HIS A 243 -7.92 12.88 -20.25
C HIS A 243 -6.53 13.26 -20.76
N ALA A 244 -5.57 12.32 -20.70
CA ALA A 244 -4.20 12.54 -21.13
C ALA A 244 -4.03 12.61 -22.67
N SER A 245 -5.05 12.22 -23.44
CA SER A 245 -5.04 12.31 -24.90
C SER A 245 -5.63 13.61 -25.44
N LYS A 246 -6.21 14.47 -24.58
CA LYS A 246 -6.77 15.76 -24.99
C LYS A 246 -5.71 16.62 -25.67
N GLY A 247 -6.01 17.09 -26.89
CA GLY A 247 -5.08 17.90 -27.69
C GLY A 247 -4.08 17.10 -28.51
N LEU A 248 -4.05 15.77 -28.36
CA LEU A 248 -3.26 14.86 -29.21
C LEU A 248 -4.14 14.28 -30.31
N GLU A 249 -3.51 13.72 -31.34
CA GLU A 249 -4.13 13.01 -32.45
C GLU A 249 -3.29 11.77 -32.77
N PHE A 250 -3.93 10.65 -33.12
CA PHE A 250 -3.25 9.40 -33.41
C PHE A 250 -3.82 8.78 -34.69
N PRO A 251 -2.97 8.18 -35.55
CA PRO A 251 -3.44 7.43 -36.72
C PRO A 251 -4.47 6.36 -36.36
N VAL A 252 -4.21 5.60 -35.29
CA VAL A 252 -5.08 4.52 -34.82
C VAL A 252 -5.34 4.66 -33.33
N VAL A 253 -6.60 4.55 -32.91
CA VAL A 253 -7.00 4.56 -31.49
C VAL A 253 -7.74 3.29 -31.14
N TYR A 254 -7.27 2.60 -30.10
CA TYR A 254 -7.98 1.49 -29.45
C TYR A 254 -8.67 2.01 -28.19
N LEU A 255 -10.00 1.88 -28.12
CA LEU A 255 -10.80 2.24 -26.95
C LEU A 255 -11.51 1.00 -26.38
N PRO A 256 -10.84 0.27 -25.46
CA PRO A 256 -11.38 -0.96 -24.88
C PRO A 256 -12.32 -0.71 -23.70
N GLY A 257 -13.09 -1.75 -23.34
CA GLY A 257 -13.87 -1.80 -22.11
C GLY A 257 -15.17 -1.01 -22.17
N LEU A 258 -15.81 -0.92 -23.34
CA LEU A 258 -17.06 -0.19 -23.57
C LEU A 258 -18.31 -0.93 -23.05
N ILE A 259 -18.30 -1.21 -21.75
CA ILE A 259 -19.40 -1.84 -21.01
C ILE A 259 -19.92 -0.88 -19.93
N GLN A 260 -21.19 -1.03 -19.57
CA GLN A 260 -21.82 -0.26 -18.49
C GLN A 260 -21.00 -0.36 -17.19
N ARG A 261 -20.92 0.76 -16.47
CA ARG A 261 -20.14 0.95 -15.23
C ARG A 261 -18.62 0.97 -15.40
N ASN A 262 -18.10 0.64 -16.57
CA ASN A 262 -16.70 0.81 -16.91
C ASN A 262 -16.49 2.08 -17.75
N PHE A 263 -17.31 2.27 -18.79
CA PHE A 263 -17.40 3.53 -19.55
C PHE A 263 -18.84 3.69 -20.10
N PRO A 264 -19.70 4.55 -19.52
CA PRO A 264 -19.41 5.51 -18.46
C PRO A 264 -19.14 4.90 -17.09
N LEU A 265 -18.27 5.57 -16.33
CA LEU A 265 -18.10 5.35 -14.91
C LEU A 265 -19.37 5.76 -14.16
N GLN A 266 -19.71 5.02 -13.10
CA GLN A 266 -20.83 5.38 -12.25
C GLN A 266 -20.50 6.64 -11.44
N ALA A 267 -21.47 7.55 -11.34
CA ALA A 267 -21.36 8.69 -10.45
C ALA A 267 -21.28 8.20 -9.00
N HIS A 268 -20.24 8.61 -8.28
CA HIS A 268 -20.11 8.40 -6.85
C HIS A 268 -20.40 9.69 -6.10
N ALA A 269 -20.90 9.59 -4.87
CA ALA A 269 -21.07 10.75 -4.01
C ALA A 269 -19.69 11.37 -3.75
N ASN A 270 -19.55 12.67 -4.01
CA ASN A 270 -18.33 13.40 -3.67
C ASN A 270 -18.24 13.51 -2.13
N PRO A 271 -17.26 12.88 -1.47
CA PRO A 271 -17.14 12.93 -0.01
C PRO A 271 -16.77 14.31 0.53
N ALA A 272 -16.31 15.22 -0.34
CA ALA A 272 -16.02 16.61 -0.03
C ALA A 272 -16.72 17.51 -1.07
N PRO A 273 -18.05 17.72 -0.96
CA PRO A 273 -18.80 18.51 -1.92
C PRO A 273 -18.26 19.94 -1.96
N THR A 274 -18.30 20.55 -3.15
CA THR A 274 -17.82 21.92 -3.32
C THR A 274 -18.68 22.88 -2.48
N PRO A 275 -18.08 23.83 -1.74
CA PRO A 275 -18.85 24.80 -0.97
C PRO A 275 -19.83 25.58 -1.85
N VAL A 276 -21.01 25.84 -1.28
CA VAL A 276 -22.10 26.54 -1.97
C VAL A 276 -21.61 27.89 -2.51
N GLY A 277 -21.83 28.15 -3.80
CA GLY A 277 -21.46 29.41 -4.46
C GLY A 277 -20.06 29.45 -5.06
N MET A 278 -19.20 28.43 -4.86
CA MET A 278 -17.87 28.39 -5.49
C MET A 278 -17.89 27.89 -6.94
N VAL A 279 -18.95 27.19 -7.35
CA VAL A 279 -19.16 26.71 -8.73
C VAL A 279 -20.56 27.04 -9.22
N PRO A 280 -20.77 27.25 -10.54
CA PRO A 280 -22.09 27.49 -11.11
C PRO A 280 -23.09 26.40 -10.75
N ALA A 281 -24.35 26.78 -10.51
CA ALA A 281 -25.42 25.84 -10.21
C ALA A 281 -25.57 24.80 -11.34
N GLY A 282 -25.63 23.51 -10.99
CA GLY A 282 -25.70 22.41 -11.96
C GLY A 282 -24.34 21.90 -12.45
N SER A 283 -23.21 22.47 -11.98
CA SER A 283 -21.86 21.95 -12.24
C SER A 283 -21.55 20.65 -11.49
N GLU A 284 -22.37 20.29 -10.51
CA GLU A 284 -22.23 19.06 -9.72
C GLU A 284 -23.48 18.18 -9.82
N GLY A 285 -23.31 16.91 -9.49
CA GLY A 285 -24.40 15.93 -9.47
C GLY A 285 -24.45 15.04 -10.71
N LYS A 286 -25.48 14.20 -10.75
CA LYS A 286 -25.57 13.08 -11.70
C LYS A 286 -25.57 13.54 -13.17
N ALA A 287 -26.32 14.60 -13.50
CA ALA A 287 -26.39 15.11 -14.87
C ALA A 287 -25.05 15.70 -15.35
N ALA A 288 -24.35 16.43 -14.49
CA ALA A 288 -23.02 16.97 -14.79
C ALA A 288 -22.00 15.82 -15.00
N HIS A 289 -22.05 14.79 -14.16
CA HIS A 289 -21.22 13.59 -14.31
C HIS A 289 -21.50 12.86 -15.63
N GLU A 290 -22.77 12.62 -15.96
CA GLU A 290 -23.17 11.98 -17.22
C GLU A 290 -22.74 12.78 -18.45
N SER A 291 -22.88 14.11 -18.40
CA SER A 291 -22.38 14.99 -19.45
C SER A 291 -20.86 14.95 -19.55
N GLY A 292 -20.14 14.95 -18.43
CA GLY A 292 -18.68 14.84 -18.38
C GLY A 292 -18.18 13.53 -18.99
N GLU A 293 -18.79 12.40 -18.63
CA GLU A 293 -18.47 11.09 -19.20
C GLU A 293 -18.76 11.02 -20.70
N SER A 294 -19.86 11.65 -21.15
CA SER A 294 -20.18 11.75 -22.58
C SER A 294 -19.14 12.57 -23.34
N CYS A 295 -18.69 13.69 -22.76
CA CYS A 295 -17.59 14.48 -23.29
C CYS A 295 -16.28 13.68 -23.36
N LEU A 296 -15.99 12.84 -22.36
CA LEU A 296 -14.83 11.95 -22.40
C LEU A 296 -14.93 10.95 -23.54
N PHE A 297 -16.09 10.30 -23.72
CA PHE A 297 -16.28 9.38 -24.85
C PHE A 297 -16.06 10.09 -26.19
N TYR A 298 -16.64 11.28 -26.37
CA TYR A 298 -16.41 12.12 -27.54
C TYR A 298 -14.93 12.45 -27.75
N VAL A 299 -14.23 12.90 -26.71
CA VAL A 299 -12.79 13.20 -26.79
C VAL A 299 -12.03 11.95 -27.23
N GLY A 300 -12.27 10.80 -26.60
CA GLY A 300 -11.57 9.55 -26.90
C GLY A 300 -11.75 9.08 -28.34
N VAL A 301 -12.99 9.11 -28.84
CA VAL A 301 -13.34 8.76 -30.22
C VAL A 301 -12.70 9.71 -31.23
N THR A 302 -12.71 11.01 -30.95
CA THR A 302 -12.18 12.04 -31.86
C THR A 302 -10.66 12.19 -31.84
N ARG A 303 -9.93 11.36 -31.08
CA ARG A 303 -8.46 11.32 -31.17
C ARG A 303 -7.96 10.50 -32.36
N ALA A 304 -8.84 9.68 -32.95
CA ALA A 304 -8.51 8.82 -34.09
C ALA A 304 -8.54 9.59 -35.40
N ARG A 305 -7.44 9.56 -36.15
CA ARG A 305 -7.35 10.15 -37.50
C ARG A 305 -7.82 9.18 -38.58
N ASP A 306 -7.28 7.96 -38.57
CA ASP A 306 -7.45 6.99 -39.67
C ASP A 306 -8.34 5.82 -39.24
N HIS A 307 -8.05 5.21 -38.08
CA HIS A 307 -8.79 4.05 -37.58
C HIS A 307 -9.18 4.16 -36.10
N LEU A 308 -10.44 3.79 -35.83
CA LEU A 308 -10.98 3.69 -34.48
C LEU A 308 -11.40 2.25 -34.19
N VAL A 309 -10.77 1.62 -33.20
CA VAL A 309 -11.09 0.27 -32.76
C VAL A 309 -11.77 0.33 -31.40
N LEU A 310 -13.05 -0.05 -31.37
CA LEU A 310 -13.88 -0.05 -30.17
C LEU A 310 -14.10 -1.48 -29.72
N SER A 311 -13.81 -1.81 -28.46
CA SER A 311 -13.98 -3.18 -27.95
C SER A 311 -14.72 -3.25 -26.60
N TYR A 312 -15.47 -4.33 -26.44
CA TYR A 312 -16.21 -4.65 -25.22
C TYR A 312 -16.21 -6.16 -25.01
N SER A 313 -16.37 -6.60 -23.77
CA SER A 313 -16.55 -8.02 -23.45
C SER A 313 -18.04 -8.34 -23.29
N GLU A 314 -18.46 -9.56 -23.68
CA GLU A 314 -19.85 -10.02 -23.45
C GLU A 314 -20.09 -10.44 -21.99
N ARG A 315 -19.01 -10.69 -21.25
CA ARG A 315 -19.02 -11.05 -19.83
C ARG A 315 -17.97 -10.24 -19.08
N ASN A 316 -18.32 -9.86 -17.84
CA ASN A 316 -17.40 -9.24 -16.90
C ASN A 316 -17.39 -10.10 -15.62
N GLY A 317 -16.35 -10.93 -15.48
CA GLY A 317 -16.33 -12.02 -14.50
C GLY A 317 -17.47 -13.02 -14.74
N LYS A 318 -18.22 -13.36 -13.69
CA LYS A 318 -19.37 -14.29 -13.80
C LYS A 318 -20.61 -13.65 -14.45
N GLN A 319 -20.69 -12.32 -14.50
CA GLN A 319 -21.88 -11.58 -14.94
C GLN A 319 -21.86 -11.32 -16.45
N LYS A 320 -23.04 -11.35 -17.08
CA LYS A 320 -23.21 -10.87 -18.45
C LYS A 320 -22.99 -9.35 -18.47
N ALA A 321 -22.06 -8.89 -19.30
CA ALA A 321 -21.80 -7.48 -19.45
C ALA A 321 -22.84 -6.84 -20.36
N ARG A 322 -23.20 -5.60 -20.07
CA ARG A 322 -24.06 -4.79 -20.94
C ARG A 322 -23.18 -3.78 -21.65
N VAL A 323 -23.33 -3.70 -22.97
CA VAL A 323 -22.62 -2.72 -23.79
C VAL A 323 -23.05 -1.31 -23.39
N THR A 324 -22.14 -0.35 -23.52
CA THR A 324 -22.45 1.06 -23.25
C THR A 324 -23.42 1.64 -24.27
N ALA A 325 -24.32 2.53 -23.82
CA ALA A 325 -25.24 3.24 -24.71
C ALA A 325 -24.53 4.20 -25.67
N TYR A 326 -23.30 4.62 -25.33
CA TYR A 326 -22.48 5.48 -26.18
C TYR A 326 -22.10 4.81 -27.50
N LEU A 327 -21.93 3.48 -27.49
CA LEU A 327 -21.61 2.73 -28.70
C LEU A 327 -22.81 2.71 -29.63
N ASP A 328 -24.01 2.44 -29.10
CA ASP A 328 -25.25 2.45 -29.90
C ASP A 328 -25.48 3.83 -30.54
N ALA A 329 -25.28 4.91 -29.78
CA ALA A 329 -25.41 6.28 -30.29
C ALA A 329 -24.40 6.60 -31.40
N LEU A 330 -23.13 6.19 -31.25
CA LEU A 330 -22.11 6.39 -32.28
C LEU A 330 -22.40 5.57 -33.54
N LEU A 331 -22.77 4.29 -33.39
CA LEU A 331 -23.05 3.40 -34.50
C LEU A 331 -24.28 3.84 -35.30
N ALA A 332 -25.30 4.41 -34.64
CA ALA A 332 -26.47 4.96 -35.32
C ALA A 332 -26.15 6.13 -36.27
N GLY A 333 -25.06 6.86 -36.00
CA GLY A 333 -24.61 7.99 -36.82
C GLY A 333 -23.62 7.61 -37.93
N LEU A 334 -23.20 6.35 -38.02
CA LEU A 334 -22.17 5.90 -38.98
C LEU A 334 -22.78 5.03 -40.10
N PRO A 335 -22.35 5.21 -41.36
CA PRO A 335 -22.80 4.38 -42.45
C PRO A 335 -22.24 2.95 -42.31
N PRO A 336 -23.03 1.89 -42.62
CA PRO A 336 -22.64 0.49 -42.41
C PRO A 336 -21.31 0.10 -43.08
N GLU A 337 -20.98 0.71 -44.21
CA GLU A 337 -19.79 0.42 -45.00
C GLU A 337 -18.49 0.82 -44.28
N ARG A 338 -18.59 1.74 -43.29
CA ARG A 338 -17.45 2.15 -42.45
C ARG A 338 -17.29 1.31 -41.19
N ILE A 339 -18.18 0.33 -40.96
CA ILE A 339 -18.21 -0.45 -39.73
C ILE A 339 -17.78 -1.88 -40.03
N THR A 340 -16.63 -2.28 -39.49
CA THR A 340 -16.21 -3.68 -39.48
C THR A 340 -16.49 -4.28 -38.11
N ARG A 341 -17.27 -5.37 -38.06
CA ARG A 341 -17.54 -6.11 -36.83
C ARG A 341 -16.67 -7.35 -36.78
N LEU A 342 -15.84 -7.43 -35.76
CA LEU A 342 -14.99 -8.59 -35.49
C LEU A 342 -15.45 -9.24 -34.19
N GLN A 343 -15.55 -10.57 -34.20
CA GLN A 343 -15.69 -11.34 -32.97
C GLN A 343 -14.36 -12.02 -32.66
N TRP A 344 -13.78 -11.65 -31.53
CA TRP A 344 -12.55 -12.25 -31.07
C TRP A 344 -12.87 -13.51 -30.26
N GLN A 345 -12.65 -14.68 -30.86
CA GLN A 345 -12.66 -15.95 -30.14
C GLN A 345 -11.29 -16.08 -29.49
N GLY A 346 -11.19 -15.72 -28.20
CA GLY A 346 -9.90 -15.56 -27.56
C GLY A 346 -9.02 -16.80 -27.59
N MET A 347 -7.70 -16.58 -27.68
CA MET A 347 -6.72 -17.58 -27.25
C MET A 347 -6.83 -17.69 -25.72
N ILE A 348 -7.58 -18.68 -25.25
CA ILE A 348 -7.46 -19.15 -23.86
C ILE A 348 -6.33 -20.16 -23.87
N GLU A 349 -5.09 -19.69 -23.93
CA GLU A 349 -4.06 -20.42 -23.24
C GLU A 349 -4.14 -19.94 -21.80
N GLU A 350 -4.50 -20.85 -20.90
CA GLU A 350 -4.17 -20.69 -19.49
C GLU A 350 -2.65 -20.54 -19.45
N THR A 351 -2.17 -19.30 -19.46
CA THR A 351 -0.76 -19.01 -19.27
C THR A 351 -0.43 -19.39 -17.84
N SER A 352 -0.10 -20.66 -17.63
CA SER A 352 0.86 -21.06 -16.60
C SER A 352 2.03 -20.12 -16.73
N ASP A 353 2.41 -19.49 -15.62
CA ASP A 353 3.57 -18.61 -15.55
C ASP A 353 4.76 -19.32 -16.22
N LEU A 354 5.08 -18.93 -17.45
CA LEU A 354 6.27 -19.40 -18.15
C LEU A 354 7.44 -18.71 -17.47
N GLU A 355 8.04 -19.42 -16.53
CA GLU A 355 9.37 -19.15 -16.05
C GLU A 355 10.30 -19.16 -17.27
N GLU A 356 10.89 -18.01 -17.60
CA GLU A 356 12.03 -17.96 -18.52
C GLU A 356 13.14 -18.82 -17.89
N GLN A 357 13.27 -20.06 -18.38
CA GLN A 357 14.43 -20.90 -18.16
C GLN A 357 15.60 -20.32 -18.95
N ASP A 358 16.30 -19.37 -18.35
CA ASP A 358 17.62 -18.94 -18.78
C ASP A 358 18.62 -19.95 -18.17
N ASP A 359 18.77 -21.11 -18.83
CA ASP A 359 19.48 -22.31 -18.34
C ASP A 359 21.02 -22.20 -18.35
N ASP A 360 21.57 -20.98 -18.46
CA ASP A 360 23.02 -20.73 -18.57
C ASP A 360 23.59 -19.77 -17.51
N ARG A 361 22.83 -19.48 -16.44
CA ARG A 361 23.35 -18.75 -15.26
C ARG A 361 23.56 -19.69 -14.08
N PRO A 362 24.75 -19.73 -13.45
CA PRO A 362 25.04 -20.63 -12.33
C PRO A 362 24.23 -20.35 -11.04
N ILE A 363 23.42 -19.27 -11.00
CA ILE A 363 22.59 -18.88 -9.87
C ILE A 363 21.14 -18.73 -10.34
N SER A 364 20.23 -19.56 -9.82
CA SER A 364 18.79 -19.42 -10.06
C SER A 364 18.28 -18.09 -9.47
N LEU A 365 17.63 -17.26 -10.29
CA LEU A 365 17.04 -15.99 -9.87
C LEU A 365 16.01 -16.22 -8.74
N PRO A 366 15.85 -15.27 -7.79
CA PRO A 366 14.86 -15.40 -6.74
C PRO A 366 13.44 -15.56 -7.30
N SER A 367 12.77 -16.68 -6.97
CA SER A 367 11.36 -16.89 -7.31
C SER A 367 10.48 -15.86 -6.60
N THR A 368 9.32 -15.60 -7.19
CA THR A 368 8.28 -14.79 -6.53
C THR A 368 7.52 -15.59 -5.46
N GLN A 369 7.73 -16.91 -5.36
CA GLN A 369 7.12 -17.77 -4.34
C GLN A 369 8.19 -18.32 -3.41
N PRO A 370 7.92 -18.44 -2.10
CA PRO A 370 8.84 -19.07 -1.15
C PRO A 370 8.98 -20.57 -1.42
N SER A 371 10.11 -21.15 -1.02
CA SER A 371 10.34 -22.58 -1.11
C SER A 371 9.42 -23.34 -0.15
N LYS A 372 9.17 -24.61 -0.46
CA LYS A 372 8.34 -25.48 0.39
C LYS A 372 8.96 -25.64 1.78
N ASP A 373 10.27 -25.87 1.86
CA ASP A 373 10.98 -26.06 3.14
C ASP A 373 10.92 -24.80 4.01
N PHE A 374 11.05 -23.62 3.39
CA PHE A 374 10.87 -22.36 4.11
C PHE A 374 9.44 -22.22 4.63
N LEU A 375 8.43 -22.47 3.79
CA LEU A 375 7.02 -22.43 4.18
C LEU A 375 6.72 -23.37 5.35
N ASP A 376 7.17 -24.61 5.28
CA ASP A 376 6.95 -25.60 6.35
C ASP A 376 7.58 -25.17 7.69
N THR A 377 8.67 -24.39 7.63
CA THR A 377 9.33 -23.83 8.81
C THR A 377 8.60 -22.61 9.39
N VAL A 378 8.07 -21.73 8.53
CA VAL A 378 7.56 -20.40 8.96
C VAL A 378 6.05 -20.31 9.07
N LYS A 379 5.31 -21.24 8.45
CA LYS A 379 3.85 -21.19 8.42
C LYS A 379 3.30 -21.31 9.84
N PRO A 380 2.49 -20.35 10.31
CA PRO A 380 2.02 -20.38 11.68
C PRO A 380 1.09 -21.57 11.89
N SER A 381 1.30 -22.30 13.00
CA SER A 381 0.43 -23.41 13.41
C SER A 381 -0.98 -22.95 13.80
N THR A 382 -1.10 -21.70 14.26
CA THR A 382 -2.38 -21.07 14.62
C THR A 382 -2.62 -19.83 13.75
N LEU A 383 -3.82 -19.73 13.17
CA LEU A 383 -4.17 -18.60 12.30
C LEU A 383 -4.69 -17.44 13.14
N LYS A 384 -4.01 -16.30 13.09
CA LYS A 384 -4.51 -15.05 13.69
C LYS A 384 -5.48 -14.37 12.74
N ILE A 385 -6.52 -13.75 13.30
CA ILE A 385 -7.52 -13.00 12.53
C ILE A 385 -6.91 -11.89 11.66
N SER A 386 -5.91 -11.17 12.15
CA SER A 386 -5.23 -10.11 11.40
C SER A 386 -4.48 -10.65 10.17
N ALA A 387 -4.00 -11.89 10.24
CA ALA A 387 -3.34 -12.54 9.12
C ALA A 387 -4.37 -12.92 8.03
N ILE A 388 -5.55 -13.42 8.43
CA ILE A 388 -6.67 -13.69 7.52
C ILE A 388 -7.15 -12.41 6.84
N GLU A 389 -7.36 -11.33 7.60
CA GLU A 389 -7.75 -10.02 7.05
C GLU A 389 -6.68 -9.46 6.10
N GLY A 390 -5.39 -9.69 6.40
CA GLY A 390 -4.27 -9.38 5.51
C GLY A 390 -4.35 -10.14 4.19
N TYR A 391 -4.62 -11.45 4.24
CA TYR A 391 -4.79 -12.30 3.06
C TYR A 391 -6.00 -11.87 2.21
N GLN A 392 -7.15 -11.60 2.86
CA GLN A 392 -8.36 -11.13 2.19
C GLN A 392 -8.18 -9.77 1.51
N ARG A 393 -7.39 -8.88 2.11
CA ARG A 393 -7.00 -7.60 1.49
C ARG A 393 -6.11 -7.86 0.28
N CYS A 394 -5.02 -8.60 0.46
CA CYS A 394 -4.14 -9.03 -0.63
C CYS A 394 -3.29 -10.25 -0.19
N PRO A 395 -3.38 -11.42 -0.86
CA PRO A 395 -2.56 -12.59 -0.51
C PRO A 395 -1.06 -12.32 -0.53
N ARG A 396 -0.60 -11.43 -1.43
CA ARG A 396 0.80 -10.98 -1.47
C ARG A 396 1.21 -10.17 -0.24
N GLN A 397 0.30 -9.40 0.36
CA GLN A 397 0.55 -8.70 1.62
C GLN A 397 0.74 -9.69 2.79
N TYR A 398 -0.04 -10.78 2.81
CA TYR A 398 0.14 -11.86 3.77
C TYR A 398 1.51 -12.53 3.63
N LEU A 399 1.94 -12.82 2.40
CA LEU A 399 3.28 -13.36 2.14
C LEU A 399 4.37 -12.48 2.76
N TYR A 400 4.35 -11.18 2.47
CA TYR A 400 5.37 -10.26 2.98
C TYR A 400 5.34 -10.11 4.50
N GLY A 401 4.15 -9.85 5.07
CA GLY A 401 4.03 -9.55 6.50
C GLY A 401 4.09 -10.78 7.41
N THR A 402 3.51 -11.91 7.00
CA THR A 402 3.37 -13.11 7.86
C THR A 402 4.43 -14.16 7.53
N ILE A 403 4.62 -14.49 6.25
CA ILE A 403 5.50 -15.58 5.82
C ILE A 403 6.96 -15.14 5.76
N TYR A 404 7.29 -13.96 5.20
CA TYR A 404 8.64 -13.40 5.30
C TYR A 404 8.87 -12.66 6.61
N GLY A 405 7.82 -12.07 7.19
CA GLY A 405 7.90 -11.45 8.52
C GLY A 405 8.36 -9.99 8.47
N PHE A 406 8.28 -9.34 7.30
CA PHE A 406 8.57 -7.93 7.18
C PHE A 406 7.54 -7.11 7.95
N ARG A 407 8.02 -6.09 8.66
CA ARG A 407 7.20 -5.14 9.40
C ARG A 407 7.47 -3.75 8.85
N SER A 408 6.44 -3.00 8.55
CA SER A 408 6.60 -1.55 8.38
C SER A 408 6.79 -0.90 9.74
N GLU A 409 7.47 0.24 9.75
CA GLU A 409 7.47 1.11 10.92
C GLU A 409 6.04 1.54 11.29
N GLU A 410 5.84 1.82 12.58
CA GLU A 410 4.55 2.25 13.10
C GLU A 410 4.29 3.71 12.74
N ASP A 411 3.08 4.00 12.24
CA ASP A 411 2.65 5.36 11.93
C ASP A 411 2.05 6.07 13.15
N ALA A 412 1.86 7.40 13.02
CA ALA A 412 1.30 8.22 14.10
C ALA A 412 -0.07 7.74 14.57
N TYR A 413 -0.88 7.19 13.67
CA TYR A 413 -2.19 6.65 13.99
C TYR A 413 -2.09 5.35 14.82
N GLN A 414 -1.14 4.47 14.50
CA GLN A 414 -0.89 3.24 15.25
C GLN A 414 -0.38 3.54 16.66
N LEU A 415 0.59 4.45 16.81
CA LEU A 415 1.05 4.87 18.13
C LEU A 415 -0.08 5.54 18.94
N PHE A 416 -0.91 6.34 18.27
CA PHE A 416 -2.05 7.00 18.89
C PHE A 416 -3.05 5.97 19.44
N TRP A 417 -3.37 4.95 18.64
CA TRP A 417 -4.22 3.84 19.06
C TRP A 417 -3.65 3.08 20.26
N GLN A 418 -2.34 2.81 20.25
CA GLN A 418 -1.65 2.14 21.36
C GLN A 418 -1.68 3.00 22.64
N ALA A 419 -1.39 4.29 22.54
CA ALA A 419 -1.45 5.22 23.66
C ALA A 419 -2.84 5.29 24.29
N ILE A 420 -3.90 5.31 23.48
CA ILE A 420 -5.29 5.27 23.97
C ILE A 420 -5.60 3.96 24.68
N HIS A 421 -5.19 2.81 24.15
CA HIS A 421 -5.38 1.53 24.83
C HIS A 421 -4.63 1.44 26.15
N ASN A 422 -3.37 1.88 26.20
CA ASN A 422 -2.59 1.92 27.44
C ASN A 422 -3.21 2.86 28.47
N THR A 423 -3.76 3.99 28.02
CA THR A 423 -4.49 4.93 28.86
C THR A 423 -5.76 4.31 29.44
N LEU A 424 -6.56 3.65 28.61
CA LEU A 424 -7.78 2.97 29.02
C LEU A 424 -7.49 1.88 30.06
N GLU A 425 -6.46 1.06 29.84
CA GLU A 425 -6.02 0.03 30.80
C GLU A 425 -5.53 0.63 32.12
N THR A 426 -4.79 1.74 32.06
CA THR A 426 -4.29 2.45 33.25
C THR A 426 -5.45 3.04 34.06
N LEU A 427 -6.41 3.70 33.40
CA LEU A 427 -7.59 4.28 34.05
C LEU A 427 -8.45 3.21 34.70
N GLN A 428 -8.68 2.08 34.01
CA GLN A 428 -9.43 0.96 34.55
C GLN A 428 -8.79 0.42 35.84
N LYS A 429 -7.47 0.18 35.85
CA LYS A 429 -6.75 -0.31 37.04
C LYS A 429 -6.85 0.66 38.22
N ARG A 430 -6.78 1.97 37.98
CA ARG A 430 -6.93 2.98 39.03
C ARG A 430 -8.32 2.98 39.64
N LEU A 431 -9.37 2.93 38.81
CA LEU A 431 -10.76 2.92 39.26
C LEU A 431 -11.16 1.61 39.95
N ALA A 432 -10.61 0.48 39.52
CA ALA A 432 -10.85 -0.82 40.17
C ALA A 432 -10.11 -0.97 41.51
N GLY A 433 -8.99 -0.25 41.71
CA GLY A 433 -8.23 -0.26 42.97
C GLY A 433 -8.71 0.77 44.00
N SER A 434 -9.54 1.74 43.61
CA SER A 434 -10.14 2.74 44.49
C SER A 434 -11.47 2.22 45.06
N ASP A 435 -11.43 1.24 45.97
CA ASP A 435 -12.61 0.75 46.69
C ASP A 435 -13.17 1.85 47.63
N GLY A 436 -13.95 2.78 47.07
CA GLY A 436 -14.88 3.64 47.83
C GLY A 436 -14.34 4.92 48.48
N GLN A 437 -13.10 5.35 48.20
CA GLN A 437 -12.64 6.70 48.60
C GLN A 437 -12.74 7.69 47.44
N GLU A 438 -13.77 8.55 47.46
CA GLU A 438 -13.98 9.64 46.47
C GLU A 438 -12.74 10.55 46.30
N ALA A 439 -11.90 10.67 47.33
CA ALA A 439 -10.72 11.54 47.35
C ALA A 439 -9.59 11.12 46.38
N ASN A 440 -9.65 9.94 45.75
CA ASN A 440 -8.58 9.42 44.90
C ASN A 440 -9.05 8.99 43.49
N SER A 441 -10.26 9.39 43.08
CA SER A 441 -10.73 9.16 41.71
C SER A 441 -9.94 10.06 40.75
N PRO A 442 -9.42 9.53 39.62
CA PRO A 442 -8.68 10.34 38.66
C PRO A 442 -9.56 11.47 38.16
N THR A 443 -8.98 12.65 37.94
CA THR A 443 -9.64 13.79 37.29
C THR A 443 -9.57 13.65 35.76
N VAL A 444 -10.28 14.52 35.03
CA VAL A 444 -10.14 14.60 33.55
C VAL A 444 -8.70 14.96 33.17
N GLU A 445 -8.08 15.86 33.93
CA GLU A 445 -6.68 16.26 33.74
C GLU A 445 -5.73 15.09 33.97
N ASP A 446 -5.98 14.25 34.98
CA ASP A 446 -5.21 13.02 35.19
C ASP A 446 -5.31 12.06 34.00
N ALA A 447 -6.50 11.90 33.42
CA ALA A 447 -6.70 11.05 32.25
C ALA A 447 -5.93 11.56 31.03
N GLN A 448 -5.95 12.87 30.79
CA GLN A 448 -5.19 13.51 29.72
C GLN A 448 -3.68 13.38 29.95
N ASN A 449 -3.21 13.59 31.17
CA ASN A 449 -1.80 13.43 31.54
C ASN A 449 -1.32 11.98 31.42
N ILE A 450 -2.17 11.00 31.72
CA ILE A 450 -1.88 9.58 31.47
C ILE A 450 -1.68 9.34 29.97
N TYR A 451 -2.56 9.88 29.13
CA TYR A 451 -2.42 9.77 27.68
C TYR A 451 -1.14 10.43 27.18
N SER A 452 -0.86 11.69 27.56
CA SER A 452 0.36 12.40 27.14
C SER A 452 1.62 11.61 27.46
N ARG A 453 1.67 10.98 28.64
CA ARG A 453 2.82 10.14 29.04
C ARG A 453 2.99 8.94 28.11
N HIS A 454 1.92 8.17 27.87
CA HIS A 454 1.97 7.02 26.97
C HIS A 454 2.33 7.43 25.53
N TRP A 455 1.79 8.56 25.06
CA TRP A 455 2.10 9.13 23.75
C TRP A 455 3.58 9.51 23.62
N GLN A 456 4.16 10.14 24.65
CA GLN A 456 5.58 10.48 24.70
C GLN A 456 6.49 9.25 24.79
N GLU A 457 6.16 8.27 25.65
CA GLU A 457 6.92 7.03 25.81
C GLU A 457 6.98 6.20 24.52
N LEU A 458 5.90 6.22 23.73
CA LEU A 458 5.85 5.58 22.41
C LEU A 458 6.60 6.36 21.32
N GLY A 459 7.06 7.59 21.60
CA GLY A 459 7.73 8.45 20.61
C GLY A 459 6.79 9.17 19.65
N GLY A 460 5.49 9.24 19.97
CA GLY A 460 4.48 9.90 19.13
C GLY A 460 4.79 11.35 18.71
N PRO A 461 5.34 12.22 19.59
CA PRO A 461 5.66 13.60 19.24
C PRO A 461 6.65 13.79 18.07
N ALA A 462 7.45 12.77 17.75
CA ALA A 462 8.42 12.82 16.67
C ALA A 462 7.81 12.54 15.27
N LEU A 463 6.53 12.14 15.20
CA LEU A 463 5.89 11.74 13.95
C LEU A 463 5.10 12.89 13.28
N PRO A 464 4.87 12.83 11.96
CA PRO A 464 4.02 13.79 11.26
C PRO A 464 2.62 13.88 11.86
N PHE A 465 2.05 15.09 11.87
CA PHE A 465 0.72 15.39 12.43
C PHE A 465 0.56 15.08 13.92
N ALA A 466 1.66 14.94 14.69
CA ALA A 466 1.62 14.60 16.10
C ALA A 466 0.67 15.49 16.93
N ALA A 467 0.70 16.81 16.71
CA ALA A 467 -0.18 17.75 17.42
C ALA A 467 -1.68 17.44 17.24
N VAL A 468 -2.08 16.99 16.04
CA VAL A 468 -3.48 16.63 15.75
C VAL A 468 -3.89 15.37 16.51
N TYR A 469 -3.03 14.35 16.53
CA TYR A 469 -3.28 13.11 17.27
C TYR A 469 -3.21 13.31 18.78
N GLU A 470 -2.31 14.16 19.27
CA GLU A 470 -2.20 14.49 20.68
C GLU A 470 -3.46 15.19 21.19
N GLN A 471 -3.93 16.22 20.48
CA GLN A 471 -5.18 16.91 20.82
C GLN A 471 -6.37 15.95 20.80
N HIS A 472 -6.52 15.17 19.72
CA HIS A 472 -7.61 14.19 19.61
C HIS A 472 -7.54 13.13 20.71
N GLY A 473 -6.34 12.74 21.14
CA GLY A 473 -6.17 11.82 22.25
C GLY A 473 -6.54 12.39 23.60
N HIS A 474 -6.31 13.68 23.86
CA HIS A 474 -6.83 14.35 25.05
C HIS A 474 -8.36 14.38 25.09
N GLU A 475 -8.99 14.63 23.94
CA GLU A 475 -10.46 14.60 23.80
C GLU A 475 -11.03 13.21 24.07
N VAL A 476 -10.42 12.17 23.49
CA VAL A 476 -10.80 10.77 23.70
C VAL A 476 -10.58 10.34 25.15
N ALA A 477 -9.45 10.69 25.75
CA ALA A 477 -9.14 10.35 27.14
C ALA A 477 -10.14 10.97 28.12
N ALA A 478 -10.52 12.23 27.90
CA ALA A 478 -11.55 12.92 28.67
C ALA A 478 -12.93 12.25 28.51
N SER A 479 -13.31 11.88 27.28
CA SER A 479 -14.58 11.18 27.01
C SER A 479 -14.65 9.81 27.67
N ILE A 480 -13.56 9.03 27.59
CA ILE A 480 -13.43 7.73 28.25
C ILE A 480 -13.58 7.89 29.76
N HIS A 481 -12.88 8.85 30.36
CA HIS A 481 -12.93 9.14 31.78
C HIS A 481 -14.34 9.46 32.28
N SER A 482 -15.02 10.41 31.62
CA SER A 482 -16.39 10.81 31.96
C SER A 482 -17.36 9.62 31.94
N LYS A 483 -17.29 8.77 30.91
CA LYS A 483 -18.14 7.58 30.81
C LYS A 483 -17.85 6.52 31.86
N LEU A 484 -16.58 6.33 32.22
CA LEU A 484 -16.21 5.35 33.25
C LEU A 484 -16.73 5.79 34.63
N LEU A 485 -16.71 7.09 34.92
CA LEU A 485 -17.33 7.63 36.14
C LEU A 485 -18.86 7.51 36.11
N GLU A 486 -19.51 7.84 35.00
CA GLU A 486 -20.97 7.77 34.88
C GLU A 486 -21.52 6.34 35.01
N SER A 487 -20.83 5.37 34.41
CA SER A 487 -21.27 3.97 34.43
C SER A 487 -20.92 3.26 35.74
N GLY A 488 -19.80 3.61 36.38
CA GLY A 488 -19.24 2.91 37.54
C GLY A 488 -18.87 1.44 37.27
N ASP A 489 -19.02 0.97 36.03
CA ASP A 489 -18.80 -0.42 35.63
C ASP A 489 -17.38 -0.57 35.07
N THR A 490 -16.49 -1.10 35.91
CA THR A 490 -15.13 -1.44 35.56
C THR A 490 -14.97 -2.93 35.23
N ASN A 491 -16.07 -3.71 35.24
CA ASN A 491 -16.05 -5.16 35.09
C ASN A 491 -16.03 -5.60 33.62
N TRP A 492 -14.98 -5.18 32.92
CA TRP A 492 -14.70 -5.56 31.54
C TRP A 492 -13.26 -6.02 31.38
N LYS A 493 -13.01 -6.88 30.40
CA LYS A 493 -11.66 -7.33 30.03
C LYS A 493 -11.28 -6.72 28.70
N LEU A 494 -10.17 -5.98 28.66
CA LEU A 494 -9.57 -5.52 27.41
C LEU A 494 -8.76 -6.61 26.75
N ARG A 495 -8.69 -6.55 25.41
CA ARG A 495 -7.84 -7.40 24.58
C ARG A 495 -7.96 -8.88 25.00
N HIS A 496 -9.20 -9.36 25.09
CA HIS A 496 -9.48 -10.72 25.54
C HIS A 496 -9.23 -11.70 24.40
N ASP A 497 -8.20 -12.52 24.56
CA ASP A 497 -7.84 -13.55 23.58
C ASP A 497 -8.78 -14.75 23.68
N VAL A 498 -9.33 -15.15 22.54
CA VAL A 498 -10.26 -16.26 22.38
C VAL A 498 -9.86 -17.08 21.15
N THR A 499 -10.06 -18.39 21.22
CA THR A 499 -9.94 -19.31 20.08
C THR A 499 -11.32 -19.74 19.60
N VAL A 500 -11.50 -19.74 18.28
CA VAL A 500 -12.73 -20.20 17.63
C VAL A 500 -12.39 -21.21 16.56
N GLU A 501 -13.19 -22.27 16.49
CA GLU A 501 -13.11 -23.25 15.41
C GLU A 501 -14.00 -22.79 14.24
N ALA A 502 -13.38 -22.43 13.11
CA ALA A 502 -14.09 -21.98 11.93
C ALA A 502 -13.41 -22.46 10.64
N ALA A 503 -14.21 -22.90 9.66
CA ALA A 503 -13.74 -23.42 8.38
C ALA A 503 -12.59 -24.46 8.53
N GLY A 504 -12.75 -25.38 9.49
CA GLY A 504 -11.81 -26.47 9.74
C GLY A 504 -10.47 -26.07 10.38
N LYS A 505 -10.34 -24.84 10.89
CA LYS A 505 -9.14 -24.34 11.56
C LYS A 505 -9.43 -23.69 12.90
N THR A 506 -8.49 -23.82 13.82
CA THR A 506 -8.43 -23.02 15.04
C THR A 506 -7.93 -21.61 14.72
N ILE A 507 -8.79 -20.61 14.88
CA ILE A 507 -8.49 -19.20 14.65
C ILE A 507 -8.36 -18.49 15.98
N HIS A 508 -7.24 -17.79 16.17
CA HIS A 508 -6.99 -16.94 17.32
C HIS A 508 -7.49 -15.52 17.04
N LEU A 509 -8.39 -15.03 17.88
CA LEU A 509 -8.91 -13.68 17.84
C LEU A 509 -8.70 -12.95 19.17
N THR A 510 -8.49 -11.65 19.10
CA THR A 510 -8.47 -10.78 20.27
C THR A 510 -9.73 -9.91 20.21
N VAL A 511 -10.62 -10.07 21.19
CA VAL A 511 -11.80 -9.23 21.37
C VAL A 511 -11.38 -7.95 22.07
N ASP A 512 -11.65 -6.78 21.48
CA ASP A 512 -11.12 -5.52 22.03
C ASP A 512 -11.58 -5.29 23.47
N ARG A 513 -12.86 -5.55 23.76
CA ARG A 513 -13.43 -5.45 25.11
C ARG A 513 -14.57 -6.45 25.30
N VAL A 514 -14.56 -7.15 26.42
CA VAL A 514 -15.63 -8.05 26.87
C VAL A 514 -16.22 -7.50 28.16
N GLU A 515 -17.51 -7.18 28.17
CA GLU A 515 -18.25 -6.72 29.35
C GLU A 515 -18.92 -7.92 30.02
N ALA A 516 -18.72 -8.10 31.32
CA ALA A 516 -19.27 -9.22 32.08
C ALA A 516 -20.78 -9.08 32.29
N ALA A 517 -21.47 -10.20 32.49
CA ALA A 517 -22.88 -10.20 32.86
C ALA A 517 -23.06 -9.66 34.29
N ILE A 518 -23.98 -8.72 34.48
CA ILE A 518 -24.30 -8.21 35.83
C ILE A 518 -25.34 -9.14 36.46
N ALA A 519 -24.89 -9.98 37.40
CA ALA A 519 -25.77 -10.85 38.19
C ALA A 519 -26.45 -10.03 39.30
N GLY A 520 -27.79 -9.94 39.30
CA GLY A 520 -28.53 -9.34 40.42
C GLY A 520 -29.88 -8.68 40.13
N LYS A 521 -30.31 -8.54 38.87
CA LYS A 521 -31.68 -8.09 38.53
C LYS A 521 -32.46 -9.17 37.76
N PRO A 522 -33.79 -9.30 37.94
CA PRO A 522 -34.59 -10.23 37.13
C PRO A 522 -34.50 -9.79 35.66
N GLY A 523 -33.92 -10.64 34.80
CA GLY A 523 -33.54 -10.29 33.43
C GLY A 523 -32.10 -9.78 33.29
N GLY A 524 -31.15 -10.39 34.02
CA GLY A 524 -29.74 -10.00 34.07
C GLY A 524 -29.14 -9.71 32.68
N THR A 525 -28.33 -8.65 32.61
CA THR A 525 -27.71 -8.20 31.37
C THR A 525 -26.75 -9.28 30.87
N PRO A 526 -26.93 -9.84 29.65
CA PRO A 526 -25.98 -10.78 29.07
C PRO A 526 -24.58 -10.16 28.93
N ALA A 527 -23.55 -11.02 28.89
CA ALA A 527 -22.21 -10.59 28.55
C ALA A 527 -22.20 -9.92 27.17
N ARG A 528 -21.35 -8.93 26.94
CA ARG A 528 -21.29 -8.21 25.66
C ARG A 528 -19.89 -8.21 25.08
N PHE A 529 -19.78 -8.46 23.79
CA PHE A 529 -18.54 -8.25 23.05
C PHE A 529 -18.58 -6.86 22.40
N VAL A 530 -17.51 -6.09 22.56
CA VAL A 530 -17.42 -4.73 22.05
C VAL A 530 -16.24 -4.60 21.10
N ARG A 531 -16.52 -4.12 19.88
CA ARG A 531 -15.54 -3.69 18.89
C ARG A 531 -15.33 -2.19 19.04
N ALA A 532 -14.15 -1.78 19.49
CA ALA A 532 -13.80 -0.37 19.65
C ALA A 532 -13.02 0.12 18.43
N ARG A 533 -13.39 1.28 17.88
CA ARG A 533 -12.64 1.98 16.80
C ARG A 533 -12.86 3.49 16.87
N PHE A 534 -12.05 4.25 16.14
CA PHE A 534 -12.36 5.64 15.80
C PHE A 534 -13.18 5.70 14.52
N ALA A 535 -14.21 6.54 14.52
CA ALA A 535 -15.05 6.79 13.34
C ALA A 535 -15.69 8.17 13.43
N LYS A 536 -16.27 8.66 12.33
CA LYS A 536 -17.07 9.88 12.34
C LYS A 536 -18.37 9.66 13.12
N ARG A 537 -19.01 10.76 13.52
CA ARG A 537 -20.31 10.71 14.20
C ARG A 537 -21.36 10.03 13.32
N LYS A 538 -22.14 9.12 13.92
CA LYS A 538 -23.16 8.27 13.26
C LYS A 538 -22.62 7.33 12.17
N GLU A 539 -21.31 7.14 12.09
CA GLU A 539 -20.70 6.18 11.18
C GLU A 539 -20.86 4.76 11.74
N LYS A 540 -21.54 3.89 10.98
CA LYS A 540 -21.71 2.48 11.34
C LYS A 540 -20.47 1.69 10.91
N PRO A 541 -20.03 0.70 11.69
CA PRO A 541 -18.90 -0.15 11.30
C PRO A 541 -19.23 -0.97 10.05
N THR A 542 -18.21 -1.20 9.22
CA THR A 542 -18.32 -2.19 8.15
C THR A 542 -18.23 -3.58 8.75
N ILE A 543 -19.22 -4.44 8.47
CA ILE A 543 -19.26 -5.82 8.96
C ILE A 543 -18.40 -6.71 8.06
N GLY A 544 -17.34 -7.28 8.62
CA GLY A 544 -16.40 -8.17 7.95
C GLY A 544 -16.14 -9.48 8.70
N THR A 545 -15.05 -10.14 8.34
CA THR A 545 -14.60 -11.42 8.93
C THR A 545 -14.40 -11.33 10.45
N ARG A 546 -14.01 -10.17 10.97
CA ARG A 546 -13.83 -9.96 12.40
C ARG A 546 -15.13 -10.01 13.19
N GLU A 547 -16.16 -9.34 12.71
CA GLU A 547 -17.47 -9.35 13.34
C GLU A 547 -18.11 -10.75 13.26
N LEU A 548 -17.89 -11.48 12.15
CA LEU A 548 -18.27 -12.90 12.04
C LEU A 548 -17.61 -13.74 13.14
N LEU A 549 -16.29 -13.65 13.28
CA LEU A 549 -15.54 -14.46 14.25
C LEU A 549 -15.84 -14.04 15.69
N TYR A 550 -16.12 -12.75 15.95
CA TYR A 550 -16.61 -12.30 17.26
C TYR A 550 -17.97 -12.94 17.59
N ALA A 551 -18.88 -13.01 16.62
CA ALA A 551 -20.18 -13.64 16.82
C ALA A 551 -20.07 -15.15 17.07
N GLN A 552 -19.19 -15.85 16.35
CA GLN A 552 -18.93 -17.28 16.57
C GLN A 552 -18.29 -17.54 17.95
N ALA A 553 -17.26 -16.76 18.30
CA ALA A 553 -16.62 -16.83 19.61
C ALA A 553 -17.62 -16.55 20.76
N TYR A 554 -18.50 -15.57 20.58
CA TYR A 554 -19.56 -15.28 21.54
C TYR A 554 -20.49 -16.48 21.75
N ARG A 555 -20.99 -17.09 20.66
CA ARG A 555 -21.89 -18.25 20.74
C ARG A 555 -21.21 -19.49 21.33
N GLN A 556 -19.90 -19.64 21.12
CA GLN A 556 -19.10 -20.71 21.72
C GLN A 556 -18.94 -20.54 23.24
N LEU A 557 -18.75 -19.31 23.72
CA LEU A 557 -18.56 -19.01 25.14
C LEU A 557 -19.87 -18.84 25.92
N HIS A 558 -20.93 -18.40 25.25
CA HIS A 558 -22.23 -18.06 25.84
C HIS A 558 -23.37 -18.87 25.21
N THR A 559 -23.21 -20.21 25.19
CA THR A 559 -24.17 -21.14 24.62
C THR A 559 -25.59 -20.90 25.17
N GLY A 560 -26.56 -20.69 24.28
CA GLY A 560 -27.96 -20.45 24.65
C GLY A 560 -28.33 -19.00 24.99
N GLN A 561 -27.37 -18.06 24.94
CA GLN A 561 -27.65 -16.63 25.10
C GLN A 561 -27.84 -15.94 23.73
N ASN A 562 -28.60 -14.85 23.71
CA ASN A 562 -28.71 -14.00 22.53
C ASN A 562 -27.38 -13.30 22.24
N LEU A 563 -27.01 -13.19 20.96
CA LEU A 563 -25.77 -12.55 20.54
C LEU A 563 -25.79 -11.05 20.88
N GLU A 564 -24.85 -10.63 21.72
CA GLU A 564 -24.64 -9.23 22.10
C GLU A 564 -23.28 -8.73 21.60
N LEU A 565 -23.29 -8.17 20.39
CA LEU A 565 -22.11 -7.58 19.76
C LEU A 565 -22.37 -6.10 19.52
N HIS A 566 -21.47 -5.23 19.99
CA HIS A 566 -21.61 -3.78 19.91
C HIS A 566 -20.37 -3.12 19.33
N PHE A 567 -20.57 -2.03 18.62
CA PHE A 567 -19.53 -1.12 18.17
C PHE A 567 -19.45 0.07 19.08
N HIS A 568 -18.25 0.42 19.54
CA HIS A 568 -18.00 1.62 20.32
C HIS A 568 -17.07 2.56 19.55
N ASN A 569 -17.60 3.72 19.19
CA ASN A 569 -16.81 4.79 18.60
C ASN A 569 -16.07 5.55 19.70
N LEU A 570 -14.76 5.35 19.81
CA LEU A 570 -13.93 6.00 20.83
C LEU A 570 -13.82 7.52 20.64
N SER A 571 -14.03 8.04 19.42
CA SER A 571 -13.94 9.48 19.16
C SER A 571 -15.18 10.25 19.62
N THR A 572 -16.35 9.64 19.53
CA THR A 572 -17.63 10.32 19.83
C THR A 572 -18.33 9.77 21.06
N GLY A 573 -17.91 8.60 21.54
CA GLY A 573 -18.60 7.85 22.55
C GLY A 573 -19.90 7.18 22.07
N GLU A 574 -20.26 7.22 20.79
CA GLU A 574 -21.47 6.54 20.34
C GLU A 574 -21.29 5.02 20.37
N THR A 575 -22.32 4.30 20.84
CA THR A 575 -22.35 2.82 20.83
C THR A 575 -23.54 2.35 20.00
N PHE A 576 -23.32 1.37 19.12
CA PHE A 576 -24.36 0.80 18.27
C PHE A 576 -24.31 -0.73 18.28
N PRO A 577 -25.46 -1.44 18.27
CA PRO A 577 -25.47 -2.88 18.12
C PRO A 577 -25.00 -3.27 16.71
N ILE A 578 -24.20 -4.33 16.63
CA ILE A 578 -23.81 -4.97 15.36
C ILE A 578 -24.74 -6.15 15.12
N THR A 579 -25.60 -6.02 14.10
CA THR A 579 -26.53 -7.08 13.72
C THR A 579 -26.02 -7.82 12.49
N LEU A 580 -25.83 -9.14 12.62
CA LEU A 580 -25.49 -10.04 11.53
C LEU A 580 -26.77 -10.71 11.00
N THR A 581 -27.13 -10.44 9.75
CA THR A 581 -28.20 -11.19 9.08
C THR A 581 -27.68 -12.55 8.65
N ALA A 582 -28.53 -13.59 8.65
CA ALA A 582 -28.13 -14.94 8.25
C ALA A 582 -27.45 -14.98 6.85
N LYS A 583 -27.97 -14.19 5.90
CA LYS A 583 -27.39 -14.06 4.56
C LYS A 583 -25.98 -13.45 4.58
N LYS A 584 -25.77 -12.38 5.37
CA LYS A 584 -24.47 -11.72 5.47
C LYS A 584 -23.47 -12.62 6.20
N GLU A 585 -23.93 -13.32 7.24
CA GLU A 585 -23.11 -14.28 7.99
C GLU A 585 -22.63 -15.42 7.08
N GLN A 586 -23.52 -16.03 6.30
CA GLN A 586 -23.15 -17.07 5.33
C GLN A 586 -22.15 -16.56 4.29
N SER A 587 -22.39 -15.38 3.70
CA SER A 587 -21.46 -14.81 2.72
C SER A 587 -20.07 -14.55 3.31
N LEU A 588 -19.97 -14.08 4.56
CA LEU A 588 -18.69 -13.88 5.22
C LEU A 588 -18.01 -15.20 5.56
N TYR A 589 -18.78 -16.25 5.87
CA TYR A 589 -18.26 -17.59 6.10
C TYR A 589 -17.68 -18.19 4.81
N ASP A 590 -18.40 -18.05 3.69
CA ASP A 590 -17.92 -18.52 2.38
C ASP A 590 -16.61 -17.79 1.98
N ASP A 591 -16.53 -16.47 2.20
CA ASP A 591 -15.31 -15.67 1.96
C ASP A 591 -14.15 -16.11 2.86
N LEU A 592 -14.43 -16.44 4.14
CA LEU A 592 -13.44 -16.98 5.09
C LEU A 592 -12.93 -18.34 4.63
N GLU A 593 -13.83 -19.26 4.27
CA GLU A 593 -13.49 -20.60 3.80
C GLU A 593 -12.62 -20.55 2.54
N GLN A 594 -12.99 -19.73 1.55
CA GLN A 594 -12.19 -19.52 0.35
C GLN A 594 -10.78 -18.99 0.68
N SER A 595 -10.68 -18.07 1.66
CA SER A 595 -9.39 -17.52 2.08
C SER A 595 -8.51 -18.58 2.75
N ILE A 596 -9.09 -19.44 3.59
CA ILE A 596 -8.37 -20.54 4.24
C ILE A 596 -7.91 -21.57 3.20
N GLN A 597 -8.75 -21.93 2.23
CA GLN A 597 -8.35 -22.85 1.15
C GLN A 597 -7.15 -22.32 0.35
N GLY A 598 -7.13 -21.02 0.03
CA GLY A 598 -5.98 -20.39 -0.64
C GLY A 598 -4.70 -20.42 0.22
N LEU A 599 -4.83 -20.21 1.53
CA LEU A 599 -3.71 -20.35 2.49
C LEU A 599 -3.20 -21.79 2.59
N GLU A 600 -4.08 -22.79 2.50
CA GLU A 600 -3.68 -24.21 2.50
C GLU A 600 -2.92 -24.58 1.23
N ARG A 601 -3.32 -24.04 0.08
CA ARG A 601 -2.64 -24.23 -1.21
C ARG A 601 -1.36 -23.40 -1.37
N ASN A 602 -0.99 -22.60 -0.37
CA ASN A 602 0.15 -21.69 -0.40
C ASN A 602 0.08 -20.68 -1.58
N GLU A 603 -1.12 -20.21 -1.91
CA GLU A 603 -1.34 -19.28 -3.02
C GLU A 603 -1.23 -17.83 -2.53
N PHE A 604 -0.26 -17.08 -3.05
CA PHE A 604 -0.03 -15.67 -2.68
C PHE A 604 -0.10 -14.68 -3.87
N PRO A 605 -1.15 -14.70 -4.72
CA PRO A 605 -1.24 -13.76 -5.83
C PRO A 605 -1.38 -12.32 -5.33
N ALA A 606 -0.77 -11.38 -6.06
CA ALA A 606 -1.04 -9.97 -5.82
C ALA A 606 -2.46 -9.62 -6.31
N LYS A 607 -3.14 -8.74 -5.58
CA LYS A 607 -4.46 -8.22 -5.92
C LYS A 607 -4.36 -6.69 -6.09
N PRO A 608 -3.88 -6.19 -7.25
CA PRO A 608 -3.69 -4.76 -7.45
C PRO A 608 -5.01 -3.99 -7.36
N ASP A 609 -4.98 -2.89 -6.62
CA ASP A 609 -6.11 -1.99 -6.40
C ASP A 609 -5.59 -0.55 -6.39
N SER A 610 -6.18 0.32 -7.21
CA SER A 610 -5.69 1.69 -7.40
C SER A 610 -5.77 2.57 -6.15
N PHE A 611 -6.61 2.21 -5.18
CA PHE A 611 -6.78 2.96 -3.93
C PHE A 611 -6.01 2.32 -2.77
N LEU A 612 -5.99 0.98 -2.68
CA LEU A 612 -5.32 0.28 -1.59
C LEU A 612 -3.81 0.16 -1.81
N CYS A 613 -3.34 -0.06 -3.04
CA CYS A 613 -1.91 -0.25 -3.31
C CYS A 613 -1.02 0.93 -2.90
N PRO A 614 -1.38 2.21 -3.18
CA PRO A 614 -0.61 3.37 -2.72
C PRO A 614 -0.46 3.49 -1.19
N THR A 615 -1.33 2.82 -0.43
CA THR A 615 -1.28 2.79 1.04
C THR A 615 -0.67 1.49 1.58
N CYS A 616 -0.30 0.55 0.70
CA CYS A 616 0.28 -0.72 1.10
C CYS A 616 1.71 -0.50 1.62
N PRO A 617 2.06 -0.99 2.82
CA PRO A 617 3.42 -0.87 3.34
C PRO A 617 4.47 -1.57 2.46
N PHE A 618 4.04 -2.53 1.64
CA PHE A 618 4.91 -3.29 0.75
C PHE A 618 4.92 -2.78 -0.70
N PHE A 619 4.39 -1.58 -0.96
CA PHE A 619 4.23 -1.04 -2.31
C PHE A 619 5.54 -1.02 -3.11
N PHE A 620 6.63 -0.54 -2.49
CA PHE A 620 7.92 -0.38 -3.17
C PHE A 620 8.66 -1.71 -3.42
N ILE A 621 8.32 -2.80 -2.73
CA ILE A 621 8.86 -4.13 -3.04
C ILE A 621 7.93 -4.95 -3.93
N CYS A 622 6.63 -4.64 -3.94
CA CYS A 622 5.63 -5.40 -4.69
C CYS A 622 5.89 -5.31 -6.21
N PRO A 623 5.92 -6.43 -6.95
CA PRO A 623 6.09 -6.43 -8.41
C PRO A 623 4.82 -6.05 -9.17
N ALA A 624 3.65 -6.05 -8.53
CA ALA A 624 2.35 -5.87 -9.19
C ALA A 624 1.88 -4.40 -9.25
#